data_AF-A0A238VL29-F1
#
_entry.id   AF-A0A238VL29-F1
#
_cell.length_a   1.000
_cell.length_b   1.000
_cell.length_c   1.000
_cell.angle_alpha   90.00
_cell.angle_beta   90.00
_cell.angle_gamma   90.00
#
_symmetry.space_group_name_H-M   'P 1'
#
loop_
_entity.id
_entity.type
_entity.pdbx_description
1 polymer ?
#
loop_
_entity_poly.entity_id
_entity_poly.type
_entity_poly.pdbx_seq_one_letter_code
_entity_poly.pdbx_strand_id
1 'polypeptide(L)' 'MAHSCTSCDATFESVAALTQHLPLHHDICAVCNEAFDGIDALREHVHGSH' A
#
# COMPACT_ATOMS: atom_id res chain seq x y z
N MET A 1 -1.39 12.29 -18.30
CA MET A 1 -1.86 12.52 -16.92
C MET A 1 -1.10 11.54 -16.05
N ALA A 2 -0.48 11.99 -14.97
CA ALA A 2 0.24 11.10 -14.05
C ALA A 2 -0.74 10.52 -13.02
N HIS A 3 -0.56 9.26 -12.65
CA HIS A 3 -1.37 8.54 -11.68
C HIS A 3 -0.53 8.30 -10.42
N SER A 4 -0.82 9.02 -9.35
CA SER A 4 -0.13 8.88 -8.07
C SER A 4 -0.79 7.80 -7.20
N CYS A 5 0.02 7.00 -6.52
CA CYS A 5 -0.48 6.14 -5.44
C CYS A 5 -0.94 7.01 -4.26
N THR A 6 -2.00 6.60 -3.57
CA THR A 6 -2.49 7.26 -2.36
C THR A 6 -1.84 6.73 -1.09
N SER A 7 -1.21 5.56 -1.14
CA SER A 7 -0.48 4.95 -0.03
C SER A 7 1.01 5.28 -0.02
N CYS A 8 1.58 5.76 -1.13
CA CYS A 8 3.00 6.13 -1.20
C CYS A 8 3.25 7.20 -2.27
N ASP A 9 4.45 7.79 -2.28
CA ASP A 9 4.87 8.82 -3.24
C ASP A 9 5.16 8.29 -4.66
N ALA A 10 4.78 7.04 -4.97
CA ALA A 10 4.98 6.47 -6.30
C ALA A 10 4.04 7.11 -7.32
N THR A 11 4.60 7.49 -8.48
CA THR A 11 3.86 8.10 -9.58
C THR A 11 4.03 7.27 -10.84
N PHE A 12 2.92 7.02 -11.55
CA PHE A 12 2.86 6.15 -12.71
C PHE A 12 2.35 6.90 -13.95
N GLU A 13 2.84 6.49 -15.12
CA GLU A 13 2.43 7.05 -16.42
C GLU A 13 1.06 6.54 -16.90
N SER A 14 0.54 5.47 -16.30
CA SER A 14 -0.73 4.84 -16.68
C SER A 14 -1.49 4.25 -15.50
N VAL A 15 -2.83 4.16 -15.63
CA VAL A 15 -3.69 3.49 -14.65
C VAL A 15 -3.31 2.01 -14.50
N ALA A 16 -2.96 1.33 -15.59
CA ALA A 16 -2.59 -0.09 -15.56
C ALA A 16 -1.34 -0.35 -14.69
N ALA A 17 -0.37 0.57 -14.70
CA ALA A 17 0.80 0.50 -13.84
C ALA A 17 0.45 0.76 -12.37
N LEU A 18 -0.41 1.75 -12.08
CA LEU A 18 -0.92 1.98 -10.72
C LEU A 18 -1.70 0.76 -10.19
N THR A 19 -2.58 0.16 -11.00
CA THR A 19 -3.38 -1.00 -10.61
C THR A 19 -2.52 -2.22 -10.30
N GLN A 20 -1.43 -2.43 -11.05
CA GLN A 20 -0.46 -3.50 -10.75
C GLN A 20 0.40 -3.21 -9.52
N HIS A 21 0.53 -1.95 -9.13
CA HIS A 21 1.27 -1.53 -7.95
C HIS A 21 0.46 -1.67 -6.65
N LEU A 22 -0.86 -1.43 -6.66
CA LEU A 22 -1.72 -1.50 -5.47
C LEU A 22 -1.59 -2.82 -4.66
N PRO A 23 -1.49 -4.01 -5.28
CA PRO A 23 -1.27 -5.26 -4.55
C PRO A 23 0.03 -5.32 -3.75
N LEU A 24 1.04 -4.52 -4.10
CA LEU A 24 2.30 -4.44 -3.32
C LEU A 24 2.10 -3.76 -1.96
N HIS A 25 0.96 -3.10 -1.75
CA HIS A 25 0.57 -2.54 -0.46
C HIS A 25 -0.33 -3.47 0.35
N HIS A 26 -0.68 -4.66 -0.14
CA HIS A 26 -1.52 -5.60 0.62
C HIS A 26 -0.87 -6.06 1.92
N ASP A 27 0.46 -6.01 1.98
CA ASP A 27 1.28 -6.34 3.12
C ASP A 27 1.88 -5.11 3.82
N ILE A 28 1.51 -3.89 3.41
CA ILE A 28 2.08 -2.65 3.95
C ILE A 28 1.01 -1.81 4.67
N CYS A 29 1.32 -1.32 5.86
CA CYS A 29 0.43 -0.41 6.59
C CYS A 29 0.40 0.96 5.92
N ALA A 30 -0.77 1.38 5.45
CA ALA A 30 -0.95 2.69 4.80
C ALA A 30 -0.76 3.90 5.76
N VAL A 31 -0.69 3.68 7.08
CA VAL A 31 -0.51 4.76 8.08
C VAL A 31 0.97 4.99 8.39
N CYS A 32 1.75 3.92 8.57
CA CYS A 32 3.15 3.99 8.98
C CYS A 32 4.16 3.44 7.95
N ASN A 33 3.68 2.89 6.83
CA ASN A 33 4.46 2.25 5.76
C ASN A 33 5.33 1.07 6.21
N GLU A 34 4.95 0.39 7.29
CA GLU A 34 5.61 -0.85 7.72
C GLU A 34 5.11 -2.04 6.90
N ALA A 35 6.02 -2.92 6.49
CA ALA A 35 5.71 -4.14 5.73
C ALA A 35 5.57 -5.35 6.65
N PHE A 36 4.66 -6.27 6.32
CA PHE A 36 4.25 -7.40 7.12
C PHE A 36 4.26 -8.69 6.32
N ASP A 37 4.49 -9.84 6.95
CA ASP A 37 4.42 -11.16 6.26
C ASP A 37 2.97 -11.64 6.05
N GLY A 38 2.07 -10.75 5.64
CA GLY A 38 0.69 -11.06 5.25
C GLY A 38 -0.38 -10.14 5.81
N ILE A 39 -1.59 -10.34 5.29
CA ILE A 39 -2.76 -9.49 5.58
C ILE A 39 -3.19 -9.59 7.06
N ASP A 40 -3.03 -10.76 7.71
CA ASP A 40 -3.47 -10.93 9.10
C ASP A 40 -2.56 -10.15 10.06
N ALA A 41 -1.24 -10.21 9.87
CA ALA A 41 -0.29 -9.42 10.64
C ALA A 41 -0.50 -7.91 10.44
N LEU A 42 -0.74 -7.48 9.20
CA LEU A 42 -1.11 -6.11 8.90
C LEU A 42 -2.42 -5.69 9.60
N ARG A 43 -3.44 -6.55 9.60
CA ARG A 43 -4.72 -6.25 10.26
C ARG A 43 -4.58 -6.10 11.77
N GLU A 44 -3.84 -7.01 12.41
CA GLU A 44 -3.56 -6.91 13.84
C GLU A 44 -2.77 -5.64 14.16
N HIS A 45 -1.77 -5.30 13.34
CA HIS A 45 -1.03 -4.05 13.47
C HIS A 45 -1.95 -2.83 13.37
N VAL A 46 -2.78 -2.75 12.33
CA VAL A 46 -3.70 -1.62 12.12
C VAL A 46 -4.74 -1.52 13.23
N HIS A 47 -5.14 -2.63 13.85
CA HIS A 47 -6.10 -2.61 14.96
C HIS A 47 -5.46 -2.33 16.33
N GLY A 48 -4.19 -2.71 16.52
CA GLY A 48 -3.49 -2.62 17.80
C GLY A 48 -2.55 -1.42 17.95
N SER A 49 -2.05 -0.87 16.85
CA SER A 49 -1.05 0.22 16.84
C SER A 49 -1.60 1.55 16.29
N HIS A 50 -2.77 1.51 15.65
CA HIS A 50 -3.44 2.65 15.02
C HIS A 50 -4.94 2.66 15.38
#